data_AF-A0A960EM80-F1
#
_entry.id   AF-A0A960EM80-F1
#
_cell.length_a   1.000
_cell.length_b   1.000
_cell.length_c   1.000
_cell.angle_alpha   90.00
_cell.angle_beta   90.00
_cell.angle_gamma   90.00
#
_symmetry.space_group_name_H-M   'P 1'
#
loop_
_entity.id
_entity.type
_entity.pdbx_description
1 polymer ?
#
loop_
_entity_poly.entity_id
_entity_poly.type
_entity_poly.pdbx_seq_one_letter_code
_entity_poly.pdbx_strand_id
1 'polypeptide(L)'
;NMAMDAGGLSIDVVEPFQRLHLSYDGQVCLLEDPSQMANPREAFKTNPFVPAQVTLDIRGVSPMWGGRTVNEDGSDLDTDPDASFARAHYEQHIATEGSITVEGLTLAMNGVGLRDKSWGPRHWQAIEWYRWLPMSFGEDFAMMLTTQGRGGNVGTTGMVLENGEYHVVRDVTIDSQWDDRFYQTSLHCVARTDEREYVVDGEVLSLIPLRHRRTDPEGNQLHTRITEAMTRFTCDGRIGLGMSEYLDQIVDGRPVGPDVP
;
A
#
# COMPACT_ATOMS: atom_id res chain seq x y z
N ASN A 1 -10.72 21.29 -5.53
CA ASN A 1 -9.94 20.78 -6.67
C ASN A 1 -10.94 20.16 -7.65
N MET A 2 -10.94 20.56 -8.93
CA MET A 2 -11.89 20.07 -9.95
C MET A 2 -11.28 19.00 -10.86
N ALA A 3 -9.98 18.71 -10.72
CA ALA A 3 -9.24 17.71 -11.46
C ALA A 3 -8.35 16.91 -10.50
N MET A 4 -7.91 15.71 -10.91
CA MET A 4 -6.88 14.95 -10.20
C MET A 4 -5.52 15.21 -10.86
N ASP A 5 -5.10 16.47 -10.84
CA ASP A 5 -3.84 16.96 -11.42
C ASP A 5 -3.03 17.71 -10.35
N ALA A 6 -1.77 17.31 -10.15
CA ALA A 6 -0.81 18.02 -9.32
C ALA A 6 0.65 17.62 -9.64
N GLY A 7 1.54 18.61 -9.77
CA GLY A 7 2.98 18.37 -9.78
C GLY A 7 3.49 17.50 -10.93
N GLY A 8 2.81 17.54 -12.08
CA GLY A 8 3.11 16.74 -13.26
C GLY A 8 2.29 15.45 -13.36
N LEU A 9 1.67 14.99 -12.27
CA LEU A 9 0.73 13.86 -12.26
C LEU A 9 -0.66 14.30 -12.69
N SER A 10 -1.27 13.60 -13.64
CA SER A 10 -2.70 13.69 -13.96
C SER A 10 -3.35 12.31 -13.93
N ILE A 11 -4.56 12.23 -13.40
CA ILE A 11 -5.42 11.04 -13.43
C ILE A 11 -6.76 11.41 -14.05
N ASP A 12 -7.01 10.92 -15.26
CA ASP A 12 -8.25 11.13 -15.98
C ASP A 12 -9.19 9.94 -15.78
N VAL A 13 -10.41 10.22 -15.34
CA VAL A 13 -11.47 9.21 -15.23
C VAL A 13 -12.14 9.06 -16.61
N VAL A 14 -11.67 8.09 -17.39
CA VAL A 14 -12.25 7.78 -18.71
C VAL A 14 -13.64 7.16 -18.56
N GLU A 15 -13.76 6.18 -17.67
CA GLU A 15 -15.03 5.56 -17.29
C GLU A 15 -15.01 5.24 -15.79
N PRO A 16 -15.91 5.82 -14.99
CA PRO A 16 -15.92 5.64 -13.53
C PRO A 16 -15.85 4.17 -13.13
N PHE A 17 -14.92 3.88 -12.23
CA PHE A 17 -14.62 2.55 -11.70
C PHE A 17 -14.14 1.49 -12.70
N GLN A 18 -14.07 1.79 -13.99
CA GLN A 18 -13.70 0.82 -15.02
C GLN A 18 -12.41 1.18 -15.74
N ARG A 19 -12.24 2.45 -16.16
CA ARG A 19 -11.09 2.88 -16.96
C ARG A 19 -10.55 4.22 -16.49
N LEU A 20 -9.24 4.28 -16.24
CA LEU A 20 -8.51 5.50 -15.93
C LEU A 20 -7.34 5.65 -16.90
N HIS A 21 -6.95 6.89 -17.14
CA HIS A 21 -5.68 7.21 -17.79
C HIS A 21 -4.81 7.96 -16.78
N LEU A 22 -3.61 7.48 -16.51
CA LEU A 22 -2.64 8.11 -15.63
C LEU A 22 -1.48 8.61 -16.47
N SER A 23 -1.12 9.88 -16.28
CA SER A 23 0.10 10.44 -16.85
C SER A 23 0.93 11.13 -15.77
N TYR A 24 2.25 11.08 -15.93
CA TYR A 24 3.20 11.88 -15.16
C TYR A 24 4.23 12.44 -16.12
N ASP A 25 4.51 13.74 -16.05
CA ASP A 25 5.68 14.36 -16.70
C ASP A 25 6.36 15.29 -15.68
N GLY A 26 7.58 14.93 -15.27
CA GLY A 26 8.27 15.66 -14.22
C GLY A 26 9.66 15.15 -13.90
N GLN A 27 10.11 15.43 -12.68
CA GLN A 27 11.42 15.02 -12.16
C GLN A 27 11.23 14.02 -11.02
N VAL A 28 11.97 12.91 -11.07
CA VAL A 28 12.03 11.92 -9.99
C VAL A 28 13.43 11.90 -9.38
N CYS A 29 13.51 11.70 -8.07
CA CYS A 29 14.77 11.43 -7.39
C CYS A 29 15.15 9.97 -7.65
N LEU A 30 16.23 9.74 -8.39
CA LEU A 30 16.68 8.39 -8.73
C LEU A 30 17.63 7.87 -7.65
N LEU A 31 17.25 6.80 -6.98
CA LEU A 31 18.00 6.20 -5.87
C LEU A 31 18.60 4.87 -6.34
N GLU A 32 19.93 4.75 -6.26
CA GLU A 32 20.59 3.44 -6.43
C GLU A 32 20.39 2.54 -5.20
N ASP A 33 20.43 3.16 -4.00
CA ASP A 33 20.11 2.51 -2.72
C ASP A 33 18.84 3.15 -2.12
N PRO A 34 17.67 2.51 -2.25
CA PRO A 34 16.42 3.01 -1.69
C PRO A 34 16.45 3.21 -0.17
N SER A 35 17.32 2.48 0.56
CA SER A 35 17.40 2.58 2.02
C SER A 35 17.88 3.94 2.52
N GLN A 36 18.51 4.75 1.64
CA GLN A 36 18.88 6.14 1.94
C GLN A 36 17.66 7.00 2.31
N MET A 37 16.46 6.64 1.88
CA MET A 37 15.24 7.38 2.22
C MET A 37 14.88 7.34 3.72
N ALA A 38 15.56 6.51 4.52
CA ALA A 38 15.54 6.60 5.98
C ALA A 38 16.01 7.98 6.48
N ASN A 39 16.86 8.67 5.70
CA ASN A 39 17.23 10.07 5.87
C ASN A 39 16.91 10.88 4.59
N PRO A 40 15.64 11.28 4.38
CA PRO A 40 15.18 11.89 3.14
C PRO A 40 15.91 13.20 2.83
N ARG A 41 16.34 13.95 3.85
CA ARG A 41 17.09 15.21 3.65
C ARG A 41 18.41 14.97 2.92
N GLU A 42 19.13 13.92 3.31
CA GLU A 42 20.38 13.57 2.65
C GLU A 42 20.10 12.91 1.31
N ALA A 43 19.15 11.96 1.26
CA ALA A 43 18.77 11.27 0.03
C ALA A 43 18.44 12.25 -1.11
N PHE A 44 17.58 13.26 -0.88
CA PHE A 44 17.26 14.27 -1.90
C PHE A 44 18.43 15.21 -2.23
N LYS A 45 19.41 15.36 -1.34
CA LYS A 45 20.57 16.23 -1.58
C LYS A 45 21.66 15.52 -2.39
N THR A 46 21.84 14.23 -2.18
CA THR A 46 22.97 13.46 -2.72
C THR A 46 22.62 12.64 -3.96
N ASN A 47 21.35 12.46 -4.28
CA ASN A 47 20.90 11.71 -5.45
C ASN A 47 20.42 12.64 -6.57
N PRO A 48 20.57 12.22 -7.83
CA PRO A 48 20.15 13.01 -8.97
C PRO A 48 18.63 13.07 -9.09
N PHE A 49 18.14 14.22 -9.54
CA PHE A 49 16.80 14.34 -10.10
C PHE A 49 16.90 14.21 -11.60
N VAL A 50 16.13 13.27 -12.16
CA VAL A 50 16.14 12.95 -13.59
C VAL A 50 14.73 13.11 -14.17
N PRO A 51 14.60 13.45 -15.46
CA PRO A 51 13.30 13.47 -16.11
C PRO A 51 12.65 12.09 -16.11
N ALA A 52 11.36 12.06 -15.82
CA ALA A 52 10.54 10.88 -15.95
C ALA A 52 9.19 11.19 -16.58
N GLN A 53 8.73 10.25 -17.39
CA GLN A 53 7.42 10.24 -18.01
C GLN A 53 6.73 8.92 -17.71
N VAL A 54 5.49 8.96 -17.25
CA VAL A 54 4.64 7.78 -17.07
C VAL A 54 3.38 7.99 -17.89
N THR A 55 2.93 6.94 -18.56
CA THR A 55 1.62 6.93 -19.24
C THR A 55 1.06 5.53 -19.09
N LEU A 56 -0.07 5.40 -18.40
CA LEU A 56 -0.71 4.12 -18.11
C LEU A 56 -2.21 4.22 -18.40
N ASP A 57 -2.71 3.31 -19.22
CA ASP A 57 -4.14 3.00 -19.29
C ASP A 57 -4.45 1.90 -18.29
N ILE A 58 -5.39 2.19 -17.39
CA ILE A 58 -5.74 1.34 -16.26
C ILE A 58 -7.16 0.82 -16.44
N ARG A 59 -7.34 -0.50 -16.38
CA ARG A 59 -8.64 -1.18 -16.42
C ARG A 59 -8.90 -1.90 -15.11
N GLY A 60 -10.11 -1.75 -14.56
CA GLY A 60 -10.56 -2.59 -13.44
C GLY A 60 -10.78 -4.04 -13.87
N VAL A 61 -10.23 -5.00 -13.12
CA VAL A 61 -10.40 -6.45 -13.36
C VAL A 61 -11.27 -7.13 -12.30
N SER A 62 -11.82 -6.35 -11.38
CA SER A 62 -12.54 -6.84 -10.19
C SER A 62 -13.65 -5.87 -9.78
N PRO A 63 -14.58 -6.30 -8.90
CA PRO A 63 -15.51 -5.39 -8.24
C PRO A 63 -14.76 -4.31 -7.44
N MET A 64 -15.47 -3.23 -7.10
CA MET A 64 -14.96 -2.25 -6.15
C MET A 64 -15.07 -2.79 -4.73
N TRP A 65 -14.00 -2.67 -3.95
CA TRP A 65 -14.00 -2.97 -2.53
C TRP A 65 -13.90 -1.69 -1.69
N GLY A 66 -14.54 -1.67 -0.53
CA GLY A 66 -14.53 -0.52 0.38
C GLY A 66 -15.74 0.41 0.21
N GLY A 67 -15.58 1.65 0.67
CA GLY A 67 -16.62 2.67 0.72
C GLY A 67 -16.43 3.60 1.91
N ARG A 68 -17.52 4.27 2.30
CA ARG A 68 -17.61 5.05 3.53
C ARG A 68 -18.32 4.21 4.58
N THR A 69 -17.65 3.93 5.70
CA THR A 69 -18.30 3.31 6.85
C THR A 69 -19.27 4.30 7.48
N VAL A 70 -20.49 3.84 7.73
CA VAL A 70 -21.59 4.62 8.30
C VAL A 70 -22.27 3.78 9.39
N ASN A 71 -23.02 4.43 10.28
CA ASN A 71 -23.92 3.73 11.19
C ASN A 71 -24.99 2.95 10.40
N GLU A 72 -25.70 2.03 11.05
CA GLU A 72 -26.79 1.26 10.42
C GLU A 72 -27.87 2.16 9.81
N ASP A 73 -28.09 3.36 10.36
CA ASP A 73 -29.04 4.37 9.87
C ASP A 73 -28.48 5.26 8.73
N GLY A 74 -27.22 5.02 8.31
CA GLY A 74 -26.54 5.77 7.25
C GLY A 74 -25.89 7.08 7.69
N SER A 75 -25.98 7.46 8.97
CA SER A 75 -25.30 8.63 9.51
C SER A 75 -23.78 8.43 9.60
N ASP A 76 -23.02 9.54 9.64
CA ASP A 76 -21.57 9.49 9.81
C ASP A 76 -21.23 8.89 11.19
N LEU A 77 -20.17 8.06 11.23
CA LEU A 77 -19.59 7.62 12.49
C LEU A 77 -19.01 8.82 13.24
N ASP A 78 -19.29 8.91 14.55
CA ASP A 78 -18.62 9.87 15.42
C ASP A 78 -17.17 9.43 15.58
N THR A 79 -16.28 10.04 14.79
CA THR A 79 -14.86 9.71 14.74
C THR A 79 -14.07 10.92 15.19
N ASP A 80 -13.23 10.72 16.20
CA ASP A 80 -12.26 11.72 16.62
C ASP A 80 -11.35 12.08 15.43
N PRO A 81 -11.37 13.33 14.93
CA PRO A 81 -10.55 13.75 13.81
C PRO A 81 -9.07 13.47 14.02
N ASP A 82 -8.57 13.59 15.26
CA ASP A 82 -7.15 13.37 15.59
C ASP A 82 -6.77 11.88 15.66
N ALA A 83 -7.77 11.00 15.71
CA ALA A 83 -7.62 9.54 15.60
C ALA A 83 -8.07 9.00 14.23
N SER A 84 -8.33 9.88 13.25
CA SER A 84 -8.80 9.48 11.92
C SER A 84 -7.66 9.05 11.01
N PHE A 85 -7.78 7.86 10.43
CA PHE A 85 -6.87 7.38 9.39
C PHE A 85 -7.40 7.68 7.98
N ALA A 86 -8.70 7.52 7.74
CA ALA A 86 -9.37 8.02 6.54
C ALA A 86 -10.87 8.16 6.84
N ARG A 87 -11.56 9.04 6.11
CA ARG A 87 -13.03 9.11 6.13
C ARG A 87 -13.66 7.97 5.34
N ALA A 88 -13.02 7.59 4.24
CA ALA A 88 -13.45 6.52 3.36
C ALA A 88 -12.29 6.10 2.46
N HIS A 89 -12.36 4.87 1.97
CA HIS A 89 -11.41 4.33 1.02
C HIS A 89 -12.12 3.43 0.01
N TYR A 90 -11.52 3.21 -1.15
CA TYR A 90 -11.88 2.08 -1.99
C TYR A 90 -10.65 1.51 -2.66
N GLU A 91 -10.75 0.24 -3.02
CA GLU A 91 -9.69 -0.50 -3.68
C GLU A 91 -10.25 -1.31 -4.85
N GLN A 92 -9.41 -1.54 -5.85
CA GLN A 92 -9.74 -2.40 -6.97
C GLN A 92 -8.47 -3.03 -7.55
N HIS A 93 -8.50 -4.33 -7.81
CA HIS A 93 -7.47 -4.96 -8.64
C HIS A 93 -7.64 -4.48 -10.08
N ILE A 94 -6.51 -4.18 -10.71
CA ILE A 94 -6.43 -3.55 -12.03
C ILE A 94 -5.48 -4.31 -12.95
N ALA A 95 -5.68 -4.13 -14.25
CA ALA A 95 -4.69 -4.36 -15.29
C ALA A 95 -4.22 -3.00 -15.84
N THR A 96 -2.95 -2.91 -16.22
CA THR A 96 -2.33 -1.69 -16.72
C THR A 96 -1.54 -1.97 -17.98
N GLU A 97 -1.70 -1.13 -18.99
CA GLU A 97 -0.86 -1.09 -20.18
C GLU A 97 -0.28 0.32 -20.36
N GLY A 98 0.95 0.43 -20.86
CA GLY A 98 1.58 1.72 -21.13
C GLY A 98 3.09 1.69 -21.02
N SER A 99 3.67 2.77 -20.48
CA SER A 99 5.12 2.86 -20.31
C SER A 99 5.55 3.78 -19.18
N ILE A 100 6.74 3.51 -18.66
CA ILE A 100 7.49 4.36 -17.74
C ILE A 100 8.83 4.67 -18.41
N THR A 101 9.16 5.94 -18.56
CA THR A 101 10.47 6.40 -19.05
C THR A 101 11.18 7.15 -17.95
N VAL A 102 12.38 6.74 -17.58
CA VAL A 102 13.24 7.43 -16.59
C VAL A 102 14.61 7.62 -17.20
N GLU A 103 15.11 8.85 -17.24
CA GLU A 103 16.43 9.17 -17.81
C GLU A 103 16.63 8.61 -19.25
N GLY A 104 15.57 8.59 -20.05
CA GLY A 104 15.58 8.05 -21.42
C GLY A 104 15.48 6.53 -21.53
N LEU A 105 15.51 5.78 -20.41
CA LEU A 105 15.19 4.35 -20.38
C LEU A 105 13.67 4.17 -20.34
N THR A 106 13.09 3.65 -21.42
CA THR A 106 11.65 3.33 -21.49
C THR A 106 11.42 1.85 -21.18
N LEU A 107 10.58 1.60 -20.18
CA LEU A 107 10.05 0.31 -19.80
C LEU A 107 8.60 0.23 -20.28
N ALA A 108 8.30 -0.76 -21.11
CA ALA A 108 6.92 -1.08 -21.46
C ALA A 108 6.23 -1.74 -20.26
N MET A 109 5.00 -1.33 -19.99
CA MET A 109 4.17 -1.85 -18.91
C MET A 109 3.03 -2.66 -19.51
N ASN A 110 2.91 -3.91 -19.10
CA ASN A 110 1.74 -4.76 -19.29
C ASN A 110 1.68 -5.69 -18.10
N GLY A 111 0.75 -5.43 -17.18
CA GLY A 111 0.70 -6.16 -15.92
C GLY A 111 -0.54 -5.87 -15.12
N VAL A 112 -0.60 -6.48 -13.93
CA VAL A 112 -1.70 -6.37 -12.97
C VAL A 112 -1.21 -5.72 -11.69
N GLY A 113 -2.14 -5.15 -10.93
CA GLY A 113 -1.84 -4.46 -9.68
C GLY A 113 -3.10 -4.12 -8.89
N LEU A 114 -2.98 -3.17 -7.96
CA LEU A 114 -4.09 -2.63 -7.19
C LEU A 114 -4.09 -1.10 -7.32
N ARG A 115 -5.27 -0.49 -7.39
CA ARG A 115 -5.44 0.93 -7.06
C ARG A 115 -6.12 1.05 -5.70
N ASP A 116 -5.61 1.95 -4.87
CA ASP A 116 -6.26 2.40 -3.63
C ASP A 116 -6.55 3.90 -3.72
N LYS A 117 -7.74 4.30 -3.28
CA LYS A 117 -8.09 5.71 -3.09
C LYS A 117 -8.71 5.90 -1.73
N SER A 118 -8.03 6.66 -0.88
CA SER A 118 -8.53 7.13 0.40
C SER A 118 -8.71 8.66 0.42
N TRP A 119 -9.63 9.16 1.25
CA TRP A 119 -9.84 10.60 1.46
C TRP A 119 -10.34 10.91 2.87
N GLY A 120 -10.17 12.17 3.27
CA GLY A 120 -10.45 12.64 4.63
C GLY A 120 -9.16 12.94 5.41
N PRO A 121 -9.27 13.32 6.69
CA PRO A 121 -8.12 13.49 7.56
C PRO A 121 -7.30 12.19 7.65
N ARG A 122 -5.98 12.34 7.70
CA ARG A 122 -5.02 11.22 7.78
C ARG A 122 -4.00 11.54 8.86
N HIS A 123 -4.11 10.85 9.98
CA HIS A 123 -3.11 10.88 11.05
C HIS A 123 -2.39 9.53 11.11
N TRP A 124 -1.15 9.50 10.62
CA TRP A 124 -0.32 8.29 10.59
C TRP A 124 -0.05 7.69 11.98
N GLN A 125 -0.24 8.48 13.04
CA GLN A 125 -0.09 8.08 14.44
C GLN A 125 -1.39 7.52 15.05
N ALA A 126 -2.50 7.47 14.30
CA ALA A 126 -3.79 6.97 14.79
C ALA A 126 -3.83 5.44 14.93
N ILE A 127 -2.89 4.74 14.29
CA ILE A 127 -2.74 3.27 14.32
C ILE A 127 -1.34 2.96 14.88
N GLU A 128 -1.21 1.92 15.71
CA GLU A 128 0.09 1.55 16.28
C GLU A 128 0.97 0.85 15.23
N TRP A 129 0.37 -0.02 14.44
CA TRP A 129 1.00 -0.68 13.30
C TRP A 129 -0.04 -1.22 12.31
N TYR A 130 0.34 -1.38 11.05
CA TYR A 130 -0.40 -2.22 10.09
C TYR A 130 0.52 -2.96 9.12
N ARG A 131 -0.02 -4.00 8.50
CA ARG A 131 0.53 -4.73 7.37
C ARG A 131 -0.51 -4.67 6.25
N TRP A 132 -0.18 -4.01 5.15
CA TRP A 132 -1.05 -3.92 3.98
C TRP A 132 -0.35 -4.62 2.81
N LEU A 133 -0.99 -5.67 2.30
CA LEU A 133 -0.40 -6.63 1.38
C LEU A 133 -1.28 -6.79 0.12
N PRO A 134 -1.22 -5.86 -0.84
CA PRO A 134 -1.75 -6.11 -2.18
C PRO A 134 -0.86 -7.08 -2.94
N MET A 135 -1.45 -8.11 -3.53
CA MET A 135 -0.78 -9.21 -4.22
C MET A 135 -1.53 -9.50 -5.52
N SER A 136 -0.85 -9.44 -6.66
CA SER A 136 -1.47 -9.75 -7.95
C SER A 136 -0.75 -10.91 -8.63
N PHE A 137 -1.48 -12.01 -8.86
CA PHE A 137 -0.98 -13.22 -9.53
C PHE A 137 -1.51 -13.37 -10.97
N GLY A 138 -2.47 -12.53 -11.35
CA GLY A 138 -3.13 -12.50 -12.66
C GLY A 138 -4.41 -11.66 -12.59
N GLU A 139 -5.13 -11.55 -13.72
CA GLU A 139 -6.45 -10.89 -13.72
C GLU A 139 -7.52 -11.74 -13.03
N ASP A 140 -7.33 -13.05 -12.98
CA ASP A 140 -8.26 -14.02 -12.39
C ASP A 140 -7.93 -14.39 -10.94
N PHE A 141 -6.76 -13.99 -10.43
CA PHE A 141 -6.31 -14.35 -9.09
C PHE A 141 -5.44 -13.25 -8.46
N ALA A 142 -5.93 -12.65 -7.38
CA ALA A 142 -5.26 -11.58 -6.65
C ALA A 142 -5.79 -11.49 -5.22
N MET A 143 -5.09 -10.76 -4.34
CA MET A 143 -5.48 -10.58 -2.95
C MET A 143 -5.10 -9.18 -2.47
N MET A 144 -5.88 -8.61 -1.58
CA MET A 144 -5.40 -7.57 -0.68
C MET A 144 -5.72 -8.02 0.74
N LEU A 145 -4.69 -8.04 1.60
CA LEU A 145 -4.82 -8.36 3.01
C LEU A 145 -4.36 -7.18 3.85
N THR A 146 -5.11 -6.86 4.90
CA THR A 146 -4.71 -5.90 5.92
C THR A 146 -4.80 -6.55 7.29
N THR A 147 -3.73 -6.49 8.07
CA THR A 147 -3.77 -6.66 9.52
C THR A 147 -3.33 -5.38 10.19
N GLN A 148 -3.99 -4.97 11.26
CA GLN A 148 -3.65 -3.75 11.98
C GLN A 148 -3.91 -3.89 13.47
N GLY A 149 -3.10 -3.21 14.28
CA GLY A 149 -3.22 -3.28 15.73
C GLY A 149 -3.33 -1.91 16.41
N ARG A 150 -4.07 -1.89 17.51
CA ARG A 150 -4.11 -0.77 18.47
C ARG A 150 -4.51 -1.27 19.86
N GLY A 151 -3.72 -0.94 20.88
CA GLY A 151 -4.02 -1.27 22.28
C GLY A 151 -4.16 -2.76 22.54
N GLY A 152 -3.40 -3.60 21.82
CA GLY A 152 -3.45 -5.06 21.91
C GLY A 152 -4.59 -5.73 21.13
N ASN A 153 -5.50 -4.97 20.53
CA ASN A 153 -6.50 -5.52 19.61
C ASN A 153 -5.92 -5.61 18.20
N VAL A 154 -6.10 -6.75 17.54
CA VAL A 154 -5.72 -6.96 16.14
C VAL A 154 -7.00 -7.10 15.31
N GLY A 155 -7.08 -6.30 14.24
CA GLY A 155 -8.15 -6.37 13.26
C GLY A 155 -7.60 -6.80 11.90
N THR A 156 -8.38 -7.64 11.22
CA THR A 156 -8.05 -8.13 9.88
C THR A 156 -9.17 -7.79 8.92
N THR A 157 -8.81 -7.40 7.70
CA THR A 157 -9.73 -7.22 6.57
C THR A 157 -9.02 -7.55 5.28
N GLY A 158 -9.78 -7.88 4.24
CA GLY A 158 -9.21 -8.24 2.97
C GLY A 158 -10.19 -8.96 2.06
N MET A 159 -9.71 -9.28 0.87
CA MET A 159 -10.43 -9.98 -0.16
C MET A 159 -9.47 -10.78 -1.02
N VAL A 160 -9.96 -11.92 -1.51
CA VAL A 160 -9.32 -12.72 -2.55
C VAL A 160 -10.17 -12.60 -3.81
N LEU A 161 -9.56 -12.18 -4.92
CA LEU A 161 -10.13 -12.25 -6.26
C LEU A 161 -9.94 -13.66 -6.80
N GLU A 162 -11.03 -14.32 -7.17
CA GLU A 162 -11.01 -15.54 -7.98
C GLU A 162 -12.03 -15.44 -9.11
N ASN A 163 -11.57 -15.54 -10.36
CA ASN A 163 -12.42 -15.55 -11.56
C ASN A 163 -13.42 -14.37 -11.65
N GLY A 164 -13.03 -13.19 -11.20
CA GLY A 164 -13.85 -11.98 -11.25
C GLY A 164 -14.74 -11.75 -10.02
N GLU A 165 -14.71 -12.64 -9.04
CA GLU A 165 -15.47 -12.52 -7.78
C GLU A 165 -14.54 -12.29 -6.59
N TYR A 166 -15.00 -11.52 -5.61
CA TYR A 166 -14.29 -11.32 -4.36
C TYR A 166 -14.84 -12.23 -3.25
N HIS A 167 -13.94 -13.00 -2.65
CA HIS A 167 -14.18 -13.75 -1.43
C HIS A 167 -13.63 -12.96 -0.24
N VAL A 168 -14.50 -12.65 0.72
CA VAL A 168 -14.13 -11.85 1.89
C VAL A 168 -13.22 -12.67 2.80
N VAL A 169 -12.12 -12.05 3.21
CA VAL A 169 -11.18 -12.64 4.16
C VAL A 169 -11.75 -12.53 5.58
N ARG A 170 -11.71 -13.65 6.30
CA ARG A 170 -12.19 -13.80 7.68
C ARG A 170 -11.07 -13.73 8.70
N ASP A 171 -9.89 -14.22 8.31
CA ASP A 171 -8.74 -14.36 9.19
C ASP A 171 -7.45 -14.30 8.37
N VAL A 172 -6.41 -13.70 8.96
CA VAL A 172 -5.08 -13.56 8.36
C VAL A 172 -4.04 -13.68 9.47
N THR A 173 -3.02 -14.51 9.25
CA THR A 173 -1.79 -14.54 10.05
C THR A 173 -0.62 -14.19 9.16
N ILE A 174 0.31 -13.35 9.64
CA ILE A 174 1.51 -12.94 8.90
C ILE A 174 2.73 -13.14 9.81
N ASP A 175 3.62 -14.04 9.41
CA ASP A 175 4.94 -14.21 10.03
C ASP A 175 6.00 -13.55 9.14
N SER A 176 6.73 -12.57 9.66
CA SER A 176 7.69 -11.77 8.90
C SER A 176 9.12 -12.02 9.38
N GLN A 177 10.05 -12.09 8.44
CA GLN A 177 11.49 -12.09 8.73
C GLN A 177 12.06 -10.68 8.54
N TRP A 178 13.03 -10.30 9.38
CA TRP A 178 13.52 -8.93 9.51
C TRP A 178 15.04 -8.85 9.35
N ASP A 179 15.54 -7.74 8.78
CA ASP A 179 16.96 -7.38 8.86
C ASP A 179 17.31 -6.70 10.20
N ASP A 180 18.58 -6.36 10.41
CA ASP A 180 19.06 -5.68 11.62
C ASP A 180 18.45 -4.29 11.86
N ARG A 181 17.81 -3.71 10.83
CA ARG A 181 17.09 -2.42 10.88
C ARG A 181 15.58 -2.61 11.04
N PHE A 182 15.12 -3.84 11.23
CA PHE A 182 13.72 -4.22 11.27
C PHE A 182 12.97 -3.88 9.98
N TYR A 183 13.64 -4.03 8.83
CA TYR A 183 12.99 -4.05 7.53
C TYR A 183 12.62 -5.48 7.17
N GLN A 184 11.39 -5.68 6.71
CA GLN A 184 10.92 -6.98 6.28
C GLN A 184 11.72 -7.46 5.07
N THR A 185 12.11 -8.73 5.10
CA THR A 185 12.91 -9.38 4.05
C THR A 185 12.12 -10.52 3.39
N SER A 186 11.26 -11.18 4.15
CA SER A 186 10.30 -12.16 3.66
C SER A 186 9.11 -12.25 4.62
N LEU A 187 8.04 -12.87 4.16
CA LEU A 187 6.87 -13.16 4.98
C LEU A 187 6.23 -14.50 4.59
N HIS A 188 5.58 -15.13 5.56
CA HIS A 188 4.68 -16.26 5.37
C HIS A 188 3.30 -15.84 5.86
N CYS A 189 2.29 -15.92 5.00
CA CYS A 189 0.95 -15.47 5.28
C CYS A 189 -0.06 -16.61 5.05
N VAL A 190 -1.02 -16.74 5.96
CA VAL A 190 -2.17 -17.63 5.80
C VAL A 190 -3.43 -16.77 5.86
N ALA A 191 -4.21 -16.76 4.79
CA ALA A 191 -5.49 -16.06 4.72
C ALA A 191 -6.63 -17.08 4.60
N ARG A 192 -7.75 -16.84 5.28
CA ARG A 192 -8.94 -17.71 5.22
C ARG A 192 -10.16 -16.94 4.75
N THR A 193 -10.89 -17.52 3.81
CA THR A 193 -12.23 -17.06 3.40
C THR A 193 -13.27 -18.10 3.81
N ASP A 194 -14.54 -17.86 3.49
CA ASP A 194 -15.59 -18.88 3.68
C ASP A 194 -15.40 -20.09 2.73
N GLU A 195 -14.64 -19.94 1.65
CA GLU A 195 -14.42 -20.97 0.64
C GLU A 195 -13.23 -21.87 0.96
N ARG A 196 -12.06 -21.26 1.28
CA ARG A 196 -10.82 -21.99 1.54
C ARG A 196 -9.76 -21.15 2.24
N GLU A 197 -8.67 -21.84 2.56
CA GLU A 197 -7.42 -21.27 3.04
C GLU A 197 -6.45 -21.04 1.87
N TYR A 198 -5.69 -19.94 1.95
CA TYR A 198 -4.65 -19.56 1.01
C TYR A 198 -3.34 -19.39 1.78
N VAL A 199 -2.29 -20.07 1.32
CA VAL A 199 -0.95 -19.99 1.89
C VAL A 199 -0.07 -19.22 0.92
N VAL A 200 0.52 -18.12 1.40
CA VAL A 200 1.30 -17.19 0.60
C VAL A 200 2.69 -17.01 1.20
N ASP A 201 3.71 -17.24 0.39
CA ASP A 201 5.10 -16.88 0.72
C ASP A 201 5.50 -15.61 -0.03
N GLY A 202 6.16 -14.67 0.65
CA GLY A 202 6.63 -13.40 0.10
C GLY A 202 8.13 -13.22 0.25
N GLU A 203 8.80 -12.81 -0.83
CA GLU A 203 10.22 -12.44 -0.89
C GLU A 203 10.35 -10.96 -1.28
N VAL A 204 10.97 -10.16 -0.41
CA VAL A 204 11.17 -8.72 -0.68
C VAL A 204 12.29 -8.53 -1.70
N LEU A 205 11.96 -7.87 -2.81
CA LEU A 205 12.91 -7.59 -3.90
C LEU A 205 13.63 -6.26 -3.73
N SER A 206 12.89 -5.25 -3.26
CA SER A 206 13.40 -3.91 -3.00
C SER A 206 12.49 -3.21 -2.01
N LEU A 207 13.06 -2.44 -1.09
CA LEU A 207 12.33 -1.77 0.00
C LEU A 207 12.81 -0.35 0.16
N ILE A 208 11.86 0.60 0.17
CA ILE A 208 12.11 2.00 0.50
C ILE A 208 11.49 2.35 1.86
N PRO A 209 12.30 2.80 2.84
CA PRO A 209 11.79 3.25 4.13
C PRO A 209 11.42 4.75 4.07
N LEU A 210 10.20 5.04 4.46
CA LEU A 210 9.61 6.37 4.61
C LEU A 210 9.35 6.67 6.08
N ARG A 211 9.13 7.95 6.39
CA ARG A 211 8.81 8.38 7.75
C ARG A 211 7.89 9.58 7.79
N HIS A 212 7.04 9.58 8.81
CA HIS A 212 6.27 10.74 9.22
C HIS A 212 6.67 11.14 10.65
N ARG A 213 6.87 12.44 10.88
CA ARG A 213 7.20 12.99 12.21
C ARG A 213 6.25 14.12 12.55
N ARG A 214 5.76 14.12 13.79
CA ARG A 214 4.89 15.17 14.33
C ARG A 214 5.29 15.45 15.77
N THR A 215 5.17 16.70 16.20
CA THR A 215 5.22 17.05 17.63
C THR A 215 3.80 17.12 18.17
N ASP A 216 3.51 16.40 19.25
CA ASP A 216 2.21 16.48 19.93
C ASP A 216 2.08 17.77 20.78
N PRO A 217 0.88 18.10 21.30
CA PRO A 217 0.68 19.28 22.13
C PRO A 217 1.56 19.33 23.40
N GLU A 218 1.98 18.18 23.90
CA GLU A 218 2.85 18.01 25.07
C GLU A 218 4.35 18.17 24.74
N GLY A 219 4.70 18.26 23.46
CA GLY A 219 6.07 18.45 22.98
C GLY A 219 6.83 17.15 22.65
N ASN A 220 6.17 15.98 22.75
CA ASN A 220 6.79 14.70 22.39
C ASN A 220 6.93 14.57 20.88
N GLN A 221 8.01 13.94 20.44
CA GLN A 221 8.24 13.62 19.03
C GLN A 221 7.59 12.28 18.70
N LEU A 222 6.50 12.31 17.94
CA LEU A 222 5.89 11.12 17.36
C LEU A 222 6.59 10.78 16.05
N HIS A 223 6.93 9.50 15.89
CA HIS A 223 7.64 9.01 14.72
C HIS A 223 6.98 7.74 14.20
N THR A 224 6.43 7.84 13.00
CA THR A 224 5.93 6.69 12.25
C THR A 224 6.92 6.35 11.17
N ARG A 225 7.21 5.06 11.03
CA ARG A 225 7.96 4.51 9.90
C ARG A 225 6.99 3.75 9.01
N ILE A 226 7.15 3.92 7.71
CA ILE A 226 6.43 3.15 6.70
C ILE A 226 7.50 2.54 5.80
N THR A 227 7.49 1.23 5.62
CA THR A 227 8.36 0.57 4.64
C THR A 227 7.49 0.11 3.49
N GLU A 228 7.79 0.57 2.29
CA GLU A 228 7.13 0.14 1.06
C GLU A 228 8.06 -0.83 0.34
N ALA A 229 7.68 -2.11 0.26
CA ALA A 229 8.51 -3.15 -0.32
C ALA A 229 7.85 -3.80 -1.53
N MET A 230 8.50 -3.68 -2.69
CA MET A 230 8.17 -4.51 -3.85
C MET A 230 8.46 -5.96 -3.51
N THR A 231 7.44 -6.79 -3.54
CA THR A 231 7.49 -8.16 -3.01
C THR A 231 7.03 -9.15 -4.08
N ARG A 232 7.80 -10.23 -4.25
CA ARG A 232 7.39 -11.38 -5.04
C ARG A 232 6.61 -12.32 -4.14
N PHE A 233 5.41 -12.69 -4.55
CA PHE A 233 4.56 -13.61 -3.81
C PHE A 233 4.41 -14.93 -4.54
N THR A 234 4.26 -16.03 -3.80
CA THR A 234 3.88 -17.34 -4.32
C THR A 234 2.63 -17.84 -3.60
N CYS A 235 1.61 -18.24 -4.35
CA CYS A 235 0.38 -18.85 -3.82
C CYS A 235 -0.20 -19.80 -4.86
N ASP A 236 -0.64 -21.00 -4.46
CA ASP A 236 -1.21 -22.03 -5.36
C ASP A 236 -0.35 -22.32 -6.61
N GLY A 237 0.97 -22.31 -6.45
CA GLY A 237 1.93 -22.51 -7.55
C GLY A 237 2.03 -21.35 -8.54
N ARG A 238 1.33 -20.24 -8.32
CA ARG A 238 1.42 -19.01 -9.10
C ARG A 238 2.43 -18.07 -8.46
N ILE A 239 3.17 -17.34 -9.29
CA ILE A 239 4.07 -16.27 -8.87
C ILE A 239 3.44 -14.94 -9.25
N GLY A 240 3.34 -14.05 -8.26
CA GLY A 240 2.78 -12.71 -8.40
C GLY A 240 3.75 -11.64 -7.92
N LEU A 241 3.44 -10.39 -8.24
CA LEU A 241 4.10 -9.22 -7.69
C LEU A 241 3.06 -8.38 -6.93
N GLY A 242 3.56 -7.62 -5.96
CA GLY A 242 2.73 -6.73 -5.19
C GLY A 242 3.58 -5.91 -4.23
N MET A 243 2.95 -5.45 -3.15
CA MET A 243 3.63 -4.69 -2.12
C MET A 243 3.46 -5.37 -0.76
N SER A 244 4.50 -5.28 0.08
CA SER A 244 4.36 -5.43 1.52
C SER A 244 4.62 -4.09 2.17
N GLU A 245 3.54 -3.38 2.51
CA GLU A 245 3.62 -2.08 3.16
C GLU A 245 3.41 -2.23 4.66
N TYR A 246 4.46 -1.97 5.42
CA TYR A 246 4.42 -2.06 6.88
C TYR A 246 4.55 -0.67 7.48
N LEU A 247 3.56 -0.33 8.29
CA LEU A 247 3.59 0.86 9.13
C LEU A 247 3.84 0.45 10.57
N ASP A 248 4.75 1.14 11.24
CA ASP A 248 5.00 1.00 12.67
C ASP A 248 5.21 2.37 13.31
N GLN A 249 4.67 2.58 14.51
CA GLN A 249 5.20 3.62 15.39
C GLN A 249 6.59 3.21 15.89
N ILE A 250 7.48 4.19 16.02
CA ILE A 250 8.83 4.01 16.57
C ILE A 250 8.83 4.45 18.03
N VAL A 251 9.07 3.49 18.92
CA VAL A 251 9.19 3.70 20.37
C VAL A 251 10.60 3.30 20.80
N ASP A 252 11.29 4.19 21.49
CA ASP A 252 12.68 3.99 21.92
C ASP A 252 13.64 3.56 20.80
N GLY A 253 13.38 4.05 19.58
CA GLY A 253 14.18 3.76 18.38
C GLY A 253 13.86 2.43 17.69
N ARG A 254 12.92 1.64 18.20
CA ARG A 254 12.48 0.36 17.62
C ARG A 254 11.05 0.49 17.07
N PRO A 255 10.74 -0.10 15.89
CA PRO A 255 9.34 -0.26 15.47
C PRO A 255 8.58 -1.20 16.40
N VAL A 256 7.30 -0.93 16.63
CA VAL A 256 6.47 -1.77 17.53
C VAL A 256 6.03 -3.10 16.90
N GLY A 257 5.90 -3.15 15.57
CA GLY A 257 5.26 -4.29 14.91
C GLY A 257 6.09 -5.53 14.59
N PRO A 258 7.41 -5.64 14.82
CA PRO A 258 8.09 -6.95 14.76
C PRO A 258 7.69 -7.90 15.90
N ASP A 259 7.12 -7.37 16.98
CA ASP A 259 6.80 -8.12 18.19
C ASP A 259 5.28 -8.43 18.32
N VAL A 260 4.51 -8.17 17.26
CA VAL A 260 3.04 -8.30 17.25
C VAL A 260 2.61 -9.59 16.55
N PRO A 261 1.43 -10.16 16.89
CA PRO A 261 0.96 -11.43 16.36
C PRO A 261 0.65 -11.43 14.87
#